data_AF-A0A381V9A5-F1
#
_entry.id   AF-A0A381V9A5-F1
#
_cell.length_a   1.000
_cell.length_b   1.000
_cell.length_c   1.000
_cell.angle_alpha   90.00
_cell.angle_beta   90.00
_cell.angle_gamma   90.00
#
_symmetry.space_group_name_H-M   'P 1'
#
loop_
_entity.id
_entity.type
_entity.pdbx_description
1 polymer ?
#
loop_
_entity_poly.entity_id
_entity_poly.type
_entity_poly.pdbx_seq_one_letter_code
_entity_poly.pdbx_strand_id
1 'polypeptide(L)'
;MIPIITYQDKRVAVFGLGRTGLSAVRALVAGGADVLVWDDDPNRRLAAKELGARASEPLAEVWDGIAVLVLSPGVPLTHPQP
;
A
#
# COMPACT_ATOMS: atom_id res chain seq x y z
N MET A 1 17.40 -4.69 2.11
CA MET A 1 16.18 -4.14 1.47
C MET A 1 16.52 -2.72 1.03
N ILE A 2 16.15 -2.31 -0.19
CA ILE A 2 16.52 -1.00 -0.77
C ILE A 2 15.39 0.00 -0.46
N PRO A 3 15.66 1.12 0.23
CA PRO A 3 14.63 2.12 0.55
C PRO A 3 14.21 2.92 -0.69
N ILE A 4 12.92 3.24 -0.79
CA ILE A 4 12.37 4.08 -1.86
C ILE A 4 12.22 5.52 -1.35
N ILE A 5 13.24 6.35 -1.57
CA ILE A 5 13.29 7.73 -1.07
C ILE A 5 12.53 8.76 -1.93
N THR A 6 12.16 8.41 -3.16
CA THR A 6 11.45 9.31 -4.10
C THR A 6 10.08 9.78 -3.57
N TYR A 7 9.52 9.02 -2.63
CA TYR A 7 8.24 9.29 -1.97
C TYR A 7 8.38 9.67 -0.49
N GLN A 8 9.56 10.12 -0.05
CA GLN A 8 9.74 10.66 1.29
C GLN A 8 8.71 11.77 1.57
N ASP A 9 8.07 11.71 2.74
CA ASP A 9 7.01 12.62 3.21
C ASP A 9 5.75 12.67 2.32
N LYS A 10 5.67 11.79 1.31
CA LYS A 10 4.50 11.66 0.44
C LYS A 10 3.65 10.48 0.89
N ARG A 11 2.34 10.61 0.69
CA ARG A 11 1.40 9.52 0.91
C ARG A 11 1.40 8.58 -0.29
N VAL A 12 1.56 7.29 -0.01
CA VAL A 12 1.59 6.23 -1.03
C VAL A 12 0.56 5.17 -0.67
N ALA A 13 -0.33 4.84 -1.61
CA ALA A 13 -1.25 3.72 -1.43
C ALA A 13 -0.69 2.45 -2.04
N VAL A 14 -0.73 1.35 -1.27
CA VAL A 14 -0.40 0.00 -1.74
C VAL A 14 -1.65 -0.86 -1.65
N PHE A 15 -2.13 -1.32 -2.80
CA PHE A 15 -3.32 -2.16 -2.89
C PHE A 15 -2.92 -3.60 -3.26
N GLY A 16 -3.21 -4.53 -2.35
CA GLY A 16 -2.73 -5.91 -2.38
C GLY A 16 -1.41 -6.07 -1.63
N LEU A 17 -1.40 -6.98 -0.66
CA LEU A 17 -0.33 -7.25 0.31
C LEU A 17 0.12 -8.72 0.25
N GLY A 18 0.00 -9.35 -0.92
CA GLY A 18 0.53 -10.69 -1.18
C GLY A 18 2.07 -10.72 -1.25
N ARG A 19 2.63 -11.58 -2.11
CA ARG A 19 4.08 -11.85 -2.19
C ARG A 19 4.95 -10.59 -2.31
N THR A 20 4.59 -9.68 -3.21
CA THR A 20 5.38 -8.47 -3.50
C THR A 20 4.89 -7.22 -2.77
N GLY A 21 3.61 -7.18 -2.36
CA GLY A 21 3.02 -6.03 -1.69
C GLY A 21 3.70 -5.68 -0.37
N LEU A 22 3.94 -6.68 0.50
CA LEU A 22 4.67 -6.45 1.76
C LEU A 22 6.13 -6.04 1.55
N SER A 23 6.75 -6.44 0.45
CA SER A 23 8.10 -5.98 0.08
C SER A 23 8.09 -4.50 -0.29
N ALA A 24 7.11 -4.07 -1.10
CA ALA A 24 6.92 -2.68 -1.47
C ALA A 24 6.64 -1.79 -0.24
N VAL A 25 5.77 -2.24 0.67
CA VAL A 25 5.50 -1.55 1.95
C VAL A 25 6.79 -1.34 2.72
N ARG A 26 7.61 -2.38 2.89
CA ARG A 26 8.89 -2.30 3.61
C ARG A 26 9.82 -1.25 3.01
N ALA A 27 9.93 -1.24 1.68
CA ALA A 27 10.80 -0.31 0.96
C ALA A 27 10.32 1.14 1.03
N LEU A 28 9.01 1.37 0.95
CA LEU A 28 8.38 2.68 1.05
C LEU A 28 8.48 3.26 2.48
N VAL A 29 8.17 2.45 3.51
CA VAL A 29 8.30 2.89 4.91
C VAL A 29 9.75 3.20 5.24
N ALA A 30 10.70 2.35 4.84
CA ALA A 30 12.13 2.63 5.05
C ALA A 30 12.62 3.87 4.27
N GLY A 31 11.91 4.27 3.21
CA GLY A 31 12.16 5.49 2.47
C GLY A 31 11.48 6.74 3.04
N GLY A 32 10.73 6.62 4.15
CA GLY A 32 10.05 7.74 4.80
C GLY A 32 8.71 8.13 4.17
N ALA A 33 8.10 7.24 3.37
CA ALA A 33 6.76 7.48 2.84
C ALA A 33 5.66 7.24 3.90
N ASP A 34 4.57 7.98 3.79
CA ASP A 34 3.33 7.72 4.54
C ASP A 34 2.51 6.64 3.81
N VAL A 35 2.66 5.38 4.21
CA VAL A 35 2.12 4.25 3.47
C VAL A 35 0.72 3.87 3.94
N LEU A 36 -0.26 4.01 3.06
CA LEU A 36 -1.61 3.47 3.20
C LEU A 36 -1.72 2.11 2.54
N VAL A 37 -2.40 1.15 3.19
CA VAL A 37 -2.52 -0.22 2.68
C VAL A 37 -3.93 -0.77 2.73
N TRP A 38 -4.26 -1.59 1.72
CA TRP A 38 -5.45 -2.45 1.72
C TRP A 38 -5.17 -3.82 1.13
N ASP A 39 -5.78 -4.84 1.72
CA ASP A 39 -5.91 -6.22 1.24
C ASP A 39 -7.16 -6.82 1.90
N ASP A 40 -7.81 -7.77 1.25
CA ASP A 40 -9.00 -8.44 1.79
C ASP A 40 -8.64 -9.39 2.94
N ASP A 41 -7.39 -9.89 2.96
CA ASP A 41 -6.87 -10.71 4.04
C ASP A 41 -6.46 -9.84 5.26
N PRO A 42 -7.18 -9.93 6.39
CA PRO A 42 -6.87 -9.13 7.58
C PRO A 42 -5.49 -9.42 8.16
N ASN A 43 -4.95 -10.64 7.98
CA ASN A 43 -3.62 -10.98 8.49
C ASN A 43 -2.53 -10.23 7.72
N ARG A 44 -2.72 -10.03 6.42
CA ARG A 44 -1.78 -9.24 5.60
C ARG A 44 -1.82 -7.77 5.96
N ARG A 45 -3.01 -7.23 6.26
CA ARG A 45 -3.14 -5.87 6.78
C ARG A 45 -2.43 -5.71 8.13
N LEU A 46 -2.53 -6.70 9.02
CA LEU A 46 -1.81 -6.70 10.29
C LEU A 46 -0.29 -6.72 10.06
N ALA A 47 0.20 -7.63 9.21
CA ALA A 47 1.63 -7.70 8.85
C ALA A 47 2.15 -6.38 8.27
N ALA A 48 1.36 -5.67 7.46
CA ALA A 48 1.76 -4.36 6.95
C ALA A 48 1.80 -3.26 8.03
N LYS A 49 0.89 -3.30 9.02
CA LYS A 49 0.94 -2.40 10.18
C LYS A 49 2.20 -2.59 11.02
N GLU A 50 2.63 -3.85 11.21
CA GLU A 50 3.89 -4.16 11.90
C GLU A 50 5.12 -3.59 11.16
N LEU A 51 5.01 -3.33 9.85
CA LEU A 51 6.04 -2.69 9.06
C LEU A 51 5.99 -1.16 9.09
N GLY A 52 5.06 -0.55 9.83
CA GLY A 52 4.91 0.90 9.94
C GLY A 52 3.93 1.53 8.94
N ALA A 53 3.16 0.72 8.21
CA ALA A 53 2.08 1.22 7.35
C ALA A 53 0.78 1.46 8.13
N ARG A 54 -0.10 2.29 7.58
CA ARG A 54 -1.44 2.52 8.11
C ARG A 54 -2.45 1.76 7.25
N ALA A 55 -3.22 0.85 7.85
CA ALA A 55 -4.34 0.26 7.13
C ALA A 55 -5.47 1.29 7.03
N SER A 56 -6.00 1.51 5.83
CA SER A 56 -7.17 2.35 5.60
C SER A 56 -8.36 1.48 5.20
N GLU A 57 -9.57 1.82 5.61
CA GLU A 57 -10.79 1.31 4.97
C GLU A 57 -10.78 1.73 3.48
N PRO A 58 -11.32 0.92 2.55
CA PRO A 58 -11.41 1.27 1.13
C PRO A 58 -12.53 2.29 0.97
N LEU A 59 -12.24 3.56 1.25
CA LEU A 59 -13.17 4.67 1.11
C LEU A 59 -12.62 5.70 0.12
N ALA A 60 -13.54 6.32 -0.62
CA ALA A 60 -13.24 7.36 -1.60
C ALA A 60 -12.47 8.57 -1.02
N GLU A 61 -12.51 8.76 0.30
CA GLU A 61 -11.81 9.81 1.04
C GLU A 61 -10.29 9.57 1.18
N VAL A 62 -9.81 8.37 0.80
CA VAL A 62 -8.38 8.00 0.86
C VAL A 62 -7.55 8.65 -0.25
N TRP A 63 -8.18 9.09 -1.34
CA TRP A 63 -7.47 9.56 -2.54
C TRP A 63 -6.77 10.92 -2.36
N ASP A 64 -7.24 11.74 -1.43
CA ASP A 64 -6.67 13.06 -1.20
C ASP A 64 -5.21 12.98 -0.71
N GLY A 65 -4.33 13.58 -1.50
CA GLY A 65 -2.90 13.66 -1.22
C GLY A 65 -2.10 12.39 -1.53
N ILE A 66 -2.71 11.35 -2.12
CA ILE A 66 -1.95 10.19 -2.62
C ILE A 66 -1.08 10.62 -3.81
N ALA A 67 0.23 10.44 -3.68
CA ALA A 67 1.18 10.72 -4.75
C ALA A 67 1.28 9.59 -5.78
N VAL A 68 1.03 8.34 -5.36
CA VAL A 68 1.10 7.16 -6.22
C VAL A 68 0.27 6.00 -5.65
N LEU A 69 -0.32 5.22 -6.56
CA LEU A 69 -0.93 3.93 -6.28
C LEU A 69 0.01 2.80 -6.74
N VAL A 70 0.38 1.92 -5.82
CA VAL A 70 1.09 0.67 -6.11
C VAL A 70 0.08 -0.46 -6.09
N LEU A 71 -0.34 -0.85 -7.29
CA LEU A 71 -1.31 -1.93 -7.46
C LEU A 71 -0.60 -3.28 -7.63
N SER A 72 -0.96 -4.27 -6.81
CA SER A 72 -0.45 -5.62 -6.97
C SER A 72 -0.90 -6.22 -8.32
N PRO A 73 -0.01 -6.88 -9.08
CA PRO A 73 -0.34 -7.41 -10.41
C PRO A 73 -1.51 -8.41 -10.44
N GLY A 74 -1.78 -9.09 -9.33
CA GLY A 74 -2.86 -10.06 -9.21
C GLY A 74 -4.23 -9.44 -8.93
N VAL A 75 -4.32 -8.12 -8.78
CA VAL A 75 -5.58 -7.42 -8.52
C VAL A 75 -6.29 -7.21 -9.85
N PRO A 76 -7.51 -7.74 -10.05
CA PRO A 76 -8.22 -7.58 -11.31
C PRO A 76 -8.66 -6.13 -11.53
N LEU A 77 -8.52 -5.65 -12.77
CA LEU A 77 -8.84 -4.27 -13.15
C LEU A 77 -10.31 -4.06 -13.50
N THR A 78 -11.10 -5.13 -13.49
CA THR A 78 -12.48 -5.16 -14.00
C THR A 78 -13.46 -5.65 -12.94
N HIS A 79 -13.26 -5.28 -11.67
CA HIS A 79 -14.14 -5.67 -10.57
C HIS A 79 -15.06 -4.52 -10.10
N PRO A 80 -16.32 -4.83 -9.71
CA PRO A 80 -16.94 -6.16 -9.74
C PRO A 80 -17.30 -6.64 -11.16
N GLN A 81 -17.43 -5.75 -12.13
CA GLN A 81 -17.54 -6.07 -13.56
C GLN A 81 -16.69 -5.07 -14.39
N PRO A 82 -16.23 -5.46 -15.61
CA PRO A 82 -15.67 -4.53 -16.58
C PRO A 82 -16.63 -3.40 -16.95
#